data_AF-A0A1V4UE32-F1
#
_entry.id   AF-A0A1V4UE32-F1
#
_cell.length_a   1.000
_cell.length_b   1.000
_cell.length_c   1.000
_cell.angle_alpha   90.00
_cell.angle_beta   90.00
_cell.angle_gamma   90.00
#
_symmetry.space_group_name_H-M   'P 1'
#
loop_
_entity.id
_entity.type
_entity.pdbx_description
1 polymer ?
#
loop_
_entity_poly.entity_id
_entity_poly.type
_entity_poly.pdbx_seq_one_letter_code
_entity_poly.pdbx_strand_id
1 'polypeptide(L)' 'MVLDPFAGSGTNLLAAQLLGMEYIGFEIDPDIYDTARRRLAQRPLDLVALGVVEG' A
#
# COMPACT_ATOMS: atom_id res chain seq x y z
N MET A 1 -6.93 1.78 -13.10
CA MET A 1 -5.64 2.48 -12.95
C MET A 1 -5.85 3.73 -12.09
N VAL A 2 -5.07 3.88 -11.02
CA VAL A 2 -5.05 5.06 -10.12
C VAL A 2 -3.76 5.85 -10.32
N LEU A 3 -3.85 7.17 -10.43
CA LEU A 3 -2.70 8.06 -10.51
C LEU A 3 -2.73 9.01 -9.30
N ASP A 4 -1.65 9.02 -8.52
CA ASP A 4 -1.49 9.94 -7.39
C ASP A 4 -0.17 10.72 -7.49
N PRO A 5 -0.20 11.99 -7.96
CA PRO A 5 1.02 12.80 -8.10
C PRO A 5 1.59 13.29 -6.77
N PHE A 6 0.87 13.11 -5.65
CA PHE A 6 1.29 13.51 -4.31
C PHE A 6 1.03 12.34 -3.35
N ALA A 7 1.66 11.20 -3.66
CA ALA A 7 1.36 9.92 -3.04
C ALA A 7 1.57 9.92 -1.52
N GLY A 8 2.40 10.82 -0.98
CA GLY A 8 2.68 10.90 0.45
C GLY A 8 3.13 9.54 0.98
N SER A 9 2.56 9.12 2.11
CA SER A 9 2.81 7.80 2.70
C SER A 9 2.15 6.62 1.96
N GLY A 10 1.58 6.83 0.77
CA GLY A 10 1.07 5.79 -0.12
C GLY A 10 -0.33 5.26 0.23
N THR A 11 -1.15 5.99 0.99
CA THR A 11 -2.49 5.51 1.41
C THR A 11 -3.41 5.19 0.24
N ASN A 12 -3.48 6.07 -0.76
CA ASN A 12 -4.32 5.86 -1.95
C ASN A 12 -3.81 4.69 -2.81
N LEU A 13 -2.49 4.57 -2.95
CA LEU A 13 -1.85 3.49 -3.70
C LEU A 13 -2.05 2.14 -3.00
N LEU A 14 -1.98 2.10 -1.66
CA LEU A 14 -2.26 0.90 -0.89
C LEU A 14 -3.72 0.46 -1.05
N ALA A 15 -4.67 1.41 -1.03
CA ALA A 15 -6.06 1.10 -1.30
C ALA A 15 -6.25 0.52 -2.71
N ALA A 16 -5.62 1.12 -3.72
CA ALA A 16 -5.61 0.60 -5.09
C ALA A 16 -5.05 -0.83 -5.16
N GLN A 17 -3.91 -1.08 -4.50
CA GLN A 17 -3.28 -2.41 -4.41
C GLN A 17 -4.21 -3.46 -3.79
N LEU A 18 -4.85 -3.13 -2.66
CA LEU A 18 -5.77 -4.03 -1.95
C LEU A 18 -7.04 -4.33 -2.75
N LEU A 19 -7.47 -3.39 -3.58
CA LEU A 19 -8.60 -3.56 -4.51
C LEU A 19 -8.21 -4.25 -5.83
N GLY A 20 -6.95 -4.69 -5.98
CA GLY A 20 -6.46 -5.34 -7.20
C GLY A 20 -6.35 -4.40 -8.40
N MET A 21 -6.24 -3.09 -8.16
CA MET A 21 -6.10 -2.08 -9.20
C MET A 21 -4.63 -1.77 -9.47
N GLU A 22 -4.31 -1.50 -10.73
CA GLU A 22 -3.02 -0.90 -11.11
C GLU A 22 -2.94 0.55 -10.60
N TYR A 23 -1.74 0.98 -10.22
CA TYR A 23 -1.49 2.33 -9.73
C TYR A 23 -0.11 2.88 -10.14
N ILE A 24 0.00 4.21 -10.19
CA ILE A 24 1.25 4.96 -10.34
C ILE A 24 1.20 6.12 -9.35
N GLY A 25 2.28 6.37 -8.62
CA GLY A 25 2.36 7.55 -7.78
C GLY A 25 3.75 8.14 -7.63
N PHE A 26 3.77 9.43 -7.30
CA PHE A 26 4.96 10.24 -7.20
C PHE A 26 5.02 10.89 -5.82
N GLU A 27 6.20 10.94 -5.23
CA GLU A 27 6.48 11.64 -3.99
C GLU A 27 7.88 12.28 -4.13
N ILE A 28 7.99 13.55 -3.76
CA ILE A 28 9.22 14.34 -3.93
C ILE A 28 10.14 14.20 -2.72
N ASP A 29 9.57 14.03 -1.53
CA ASP A 29 10.35 13.84 -0.32
C ASP A 29 10.88 12.40 -0.26
N PRO A 30 12.22 12.20 -0.22
CA PRO A 30 12.82 10.87 -0.29
C PRO A 30 12.49 9.99 0.94
N ASP A 31 12.36 10.59 2.12
CA ASP A 31 12.08 9.85 3.36
C ASP A 31 10.62 9.37 3.39
N ILE A 32 9.70 10.20 2.91
CA ILE A 32 8.29 9.85 2.74
C ILE A 32 8.12 8.81 1.62
N TYR A 33 8.82 8.98 0.50
CA TYR A 33 8.85 8.01 -0.59
C TYR A 33 9.26 6.62 -0.09
N ASP A 34 10.34 6.53 0.69
CA ASP A 34 10.82 5.26 1.22
C ASP A 34 9.84 4.65 2.23
N THR A 35 9.13 5.48 2.99
CA THR A 35 8.05 5.05 3.88
C THR A 35 6.89 4.44 3.09
N ALA A 36 6.43 5.12 2.03
CA ALA A 36 5.39 4.61 1.14
C ALA A 36 5.81 3.31 0.44
N ARG A 37 7.05 3.25 -0.05
CA ARG A 37 7.61 2.07 -0.71
C ARG A 37 7.65 0.86 0.21
N ARG A 38 8.11 1.01 1.46
CA ARG A 38 8.10 -0.07 2.47
C ARG A 38 6.69 -0.54 2.79
N ARG A 39 5.73 0.39 2.91
CA ARG A 39 4.32 0.08 3.17
C ARG A 39 3.68 -0.68 2.01
N LEU A 40 3.93 -0.29 0.76
CA LEU A 40 3.40 -0.94 -0.43
C LEU A 40 3.98 -2.35 -0.66
N ALA A 41 5.21 -2.61 -0.20
CA ALA A 41 5.82 -3.93 -0.23
C ALA A 41 5.22 -4.93 0.78
N GLN A 42 4.41 -4.45 1.73
CA GLN A 42 3.73 -5.29 2.71
C GLN A 42 2.34 -5.72 2.20
N ARG A 43 1.86 -6.84 2.74
CA ARG A 43 0.48 -7.30 2.56
C ARG A 43 -0.14 -7.51 3.94
N PRO A 44 -1.47 -7.33 4.08
CA PRO A 44 -2.17 -7.67 5.30
C PRO A 44 -1.89 -9.11 5.70
N LEU A 45 -1.66 -9.33 7.00
CA LEU A 45 -1.51 -10.66 7.56
C LEU A 45 -2.90 -11.28 7.69
N ASP A 46 -3.13 -12.40 7.02
CA ASP A 46 -4.36 -13.15 7.16
C ASP A 46 -4.27 -14.06 8.39
N LEU A 47 -4.79 -13.57 9.51
CA LEU A 47 -4.76 -14.30 10.78
C LEU A 47 -5.72 -15.51 10.79
N VAL A 48 -6.75 -15.50 9.96
CA VAL A 48 -7.69 -16.62 9.82
C VAL A 48 -7.00 -17.75 9.07
N ALA A 49 -6.34 -17.44 7.94
CA ALA A 49 -5.56 -18.43 7.19
C ALA A 49 -4.42 -19.04 8.00
N LEU A 50 -3.86 -18.30 8.96
CA LEU A 50 -2.84 -18.78 9.88
C LEU A 50 -3.39 -19.53 11.12
N GLY A 51 -4.72 -19.63 11.27
CA GLY A 51 -5.35 -20.31 12.39
C GLY A 51 -5.14 -19.62 13.74
N VAL A 52 -4.82 -18.33 13.74
CA VAL A 52 -4.59 -17.53 14.95
C VAL A 52 -5.92 -17.05 15.55
N VAL A 53 -6.96 -16.91 14.73
CA VAL A 53 -8.31 -16.47 15.11
C VAL A 53 -9.37 -17.25 14.33
N GLU A 54 -10.55 -17.46 14.93
CA GLU A 54 -11.72 -18.01 14.24
C GLU A 54 -12.36 -16.94 13.35
N GLY A 55 -12.89 -17.36 12.19
CA GLY A 55 -13.50 -16.49 11.17
C GLY A 55 -14.99 -16.27 11.34
#